data_AF-A0A1H3AEQ3-F1
#
_entry.id   AF-A0A1H3AEQ3-F1
#
_cell.length_a   1.000
_cell.length_b   1.000
_cell.length_c   1.000
_cell.angle_alpha   90.00
_cell.angle_beta   90.00
_cell.angle_gamma   90.00
#
_symmetry.space_group_name_H-M   'P 1'
#
loop_
_entity.id
_entity.type
_entity.pdbx_description
1 polymer ?
#
loop_
_entity_poly.entity_id
_entity_poly.type
_entity_poly.pdbx_seq_one_letter_code
_entity_poly.pdbx_strand_id
1 'polypeptide(L)' 'MNFLACDGSWQVGAGGESICAGTLQSITGEEMQTQFGTALSWDEVAELRGDIITLFAIVFGFLVLKKLL' A
#
# COMPACT_ATOMS: atom_id res chain seq x y z
N MET A 1 -10.38 -13.79 -10.77
CA MET A 1 -9.24 -14.28 -9.95
C MET A 1 -9.60 -14.02 -8.50
N ASN A 2 -9.31 -14.97 -7.60
CA ASN A 2 -9.63 -14.83 -6.17
C ASN A 2 -8.41 -14.33 -5.39
N PHE A 3 -8.65 -13.57 -4.34
CA PHE A 3 -7.67 -13.05 -3.40
C PHE A 3 -7.74 -13.81 -2.08
N LEU A 4 -6.61 -13.89 -1.38
CA LEU A 4 -6.54 -14.47 -0.05
C LEU A 4 -6.59 -13.35 1.00
N ALA A 5 -7.59 -13.40 1.87
CA ALA A 5 -7.76 -12.52 3.01
C ALA A 5 -7.61 -13.31 4.32
N CYS A 6 -7.27 -12.62 5.39
CA CYS A 6 -7.22 -13.16 6.74
C CYS A 6 -8.26 -12.42 7.59
N ASP A 7 -9.13 -13.15 8.28
CA ASP A 7 -10.12 -12.57 9.21
C ASP A 7 -9.51 -12.19 10.59
N GLY A 8 -8.22 -12.47 10.78
CA GLY A 8 -7.42 -12.07 11.92
C GLY A 8 -6.23 -11.18 11.50
N SER A 9 -5.11 -11.30 12.22
CA SER A 9 -3.91 -10.52 11.92
C SER A 9 -2.96 -11.28 10.99
N TRP A 10 -2.40 -10.59 10.00
CA TRP A 10 -1.22 -11.08 9.28
C TRP A 10 0.02 -10.96 10.17
N GLN A 11 0.72 -12.08 10.36
CA GLN A 11 1.96 -12.18 11.12
C GLN A 11 3.09 -12.61 10.20
N VAL A 12 4.32 -12.26 10.57
CA VAL A 12 5.53 -12.70 9.88
C VAL A 12 6.12 -13.87 10.65
N GLY A 13 6.19 -15.03 10.02
CA GLY A 13 6.79 -16.23 10.56
C GLY A 13 8.31 -16.14 10.67
N ALA A 14 8.92 -17.12 11.34
CA ALA A 14 10.36 -17.11 11.65
C ALA A 14 11.25 -17.14 10.39
N GLY A 15 10.72 -17.62 9.26
CA GLY A 15 11.39 -17.62 7.95
C GLY A 15 10.99 -16.46 7.03
N GLY A 16 10.20 -15.50 7.50
CA GLY A 16 9.69 -14.38 6.70
C GLY A 16 8.39 -14.68 5.94
N GLU A 17 7.79 -15.85 6.14
CA GLU A 17 6.51 -16.21 5.56
C GLU A 17 5.34 -15.41 6.18
N SER A 18 4.35 -15.06 5.35
CA SER A 18 3.11 -14.43 5.82
C SER A 18 2.15 -15.49 6.38
N ILE A 19 1.91 -15.45 7.69
CA ILE A 19 1.02 -16.37 8.41
C ILE A 19 -0.25 -15.61 8.77
N CYS A 20 -1.42 -16.18 8.44
CA CYS A 20 -2.70 -15.68 8.92
C CYS A 20 -2.96 -16.23 10.33
N ALA A 21 -3.00 -15.36 11.34
CA ALA A 21 -3.43 -15.72 12.69
C ALA A 21 -4.97 -15.63 12.79
N GLY A 22 -5.64 -16.54 12.09
CA GLY A 22 -7.09 -16.58 11.90
C GLY A 22 -7.47 -17.64 10.86
N THR A 23 -8.63 -17.47 10.22
CA THR A 23 -9.07 -18.28 9.09
C THR A 23 -8.69 -17.61 7.78
N LEU A 24 -8.06 -18.38 6.90
CA LEU A 24 -7.73 -17.93 5.56
C LEU A 24 -8.97 -18.01 4.67
N GLN A 25 -9.39 -16.86 4.13
CA GLN A 25 -10.59 -16.74 3.32
C GLN A 25 -10.22 -16.42 1.87
N SER A 26 -10.92 -17.05 0.92
CA SER A 26 -10.81 -16.71 -0.49
C SER A 26 -11.92 -15.74 -0.84
N ILE A 27 -11.58 -14.50 -1.16
CA ILE A 27 -12.54 -13.47 -1.57
C ILE A 27 -12.37 -13.14 -3.06
N THR A 28 -13.46 -12.77 -3.70
CA THR A 28 -13.46 -12.24 -5.07
C THR A 28 -13.00 -10.79 -5.09
N GLY A 29 -12.67 -10.27 -6.28
CA GLY A 29 -12.34 -8.84 -6.43
C GLY A 29 -13.50 -7.91 -6.06
N GLU A 30 -14.74 -8.31 -6.28
CA GLU A 30 -15.94 -7.53 -5.92
C GLU A 30 -16.13 -7.46 -4.40
N GLU A 31 -15.90 -8.58 -3.69
CA GLU A 31 -15.94 -8.61 -2.22
C GLU A 31 -14.81 -7.79 -1.61
N MET A 32 -13.61 -7.81 -2.22
CA MET A 32 -12.49 -6.97 -1.82
C MET A 32 -12.83 -5.48 -1.96
N GLN A 33 -13.40 -5.06 -3.09
CA GLN A 33 -13.81 -3.66 -3.28
C GLN A 33 -14.91 -3.23 -2.33
N THR A 34 -15.79 -4.15 -1.95
CA THR A 34 -16.85 -3.88 -0.98
C THR A 34 -16.29 -3.70 0.44
N GLN A 35 -15.25 -4.47 0.83
CA GLN A 35 -14.66 -4.39 2.16
C GLN A 35 -13.60 -3.28 2.32
N PHE A 36 -12.77 -3.07 1.30
CA PHE A 36 -11.61 -2.17 1.38
C PHE A 36 -11.78 -0.87 0.58
N GLY A 37 -12.93 -0.70 -0.09
CA GLY A 37 -13.24 0.44 -0.94
C GLY A 37 -12.93 0.17 -2.42
N THR A 38 -13.49 1.02 -3.28
CA THR A 38 -13.24 0.96 -4.72
C THR A 38 -11.80 1.31 -5.06
N ALA A 39 -11.36 0.87 -6.24
CA ALA A 39 -10.10 1.33 -6.81
C ALA A 39 -10.06 2.87 -6.84
N LEU A 40 -8.88 3.43 -6.54
CA LEU A 40 -8.63 4.88 -6.63
C LEU A 40 -9.11 5.40 -7.98
N SER A 41 -9.89 6.47 -7.95
CA SER A 41 -10.26 7.23 -9.15
C SER A 41 -9.01 7.85 -9.78
N TRP A 42 -9.09 8.14 -11.07
CA TRP A 42 -7.97 8.78 -11.78
C TRP A 42 -7.57 10.13 -11.19
N ASP A 43 -8.53 10.84 -10.60
CA ASP A 43 -8.29 12.10 -9.90
C ASP A 43 -7.48 11.88 -8.60
N GLU A 44 -7.86 10.89 -7.79
CA GLU A 44 -7.11 10.52 -6.57
C GLU A 44 -5.69 9.99 -6.91
N VAL A 45 -5.54 9.26 -8.02
CA VAL A 45 -4.22 8.82 -8.51
C VAL A 45 -3.37 10.03 -8.91
N ALA A 46 -3.97 11.04 -9.55
CA ALA A 46 -3.26 12.26 -9.96
C ALA A 46 -2.80 13.08 -8.75
N GLU A 47 -3.65 13.20 -7.73
CA GLU A 47 -3.34 13.87 -6.46
C GLU A 47 -2.19 13.16 -5.73
N LEU A 48 -2.29 11.84 -5.54
CA LEU A 48 -1.26 11.05 -4.87
C LEU A 48 0.09 11.13 -5.60
N ARG A 49 0.08 11.19 -6.93
CA ARG A 49 1.29 11.37 -7.73
C ARG A 49 1.93 12.75 -7.49
N GLY A 50 1.12 13.80 -7.40
CA GLY A 50 1.58 15.16 -7.09
C GLY A 50 2.26 15.26 -5.73
N ASP A 51 1.66 14.64 -4.72
CA ASP A 51 2.20 14.60 -3.35
C ASP A 51 3.54 13.86 -3.28
N ILE A 52 3.64 12.71 -3.95
CA ILE A 52 4.88 11.94 -4.03
C ILE A 52 5.97 12.77 -4.71
N ILE A 53 5.69 13.41 -5.86
CA ILE A 53 6.67 14.25 -6.57
C ILE A 53 7.15 15.39 -5.66
N THR A 54 6.25 16.02 -4.91
CA THR A 54 6.58 17.09 -3.97
C THR A 54 7.52 16.61 -2.86
N LEU A 55 7.23 15.45 -2.26
CA LEU A 55 8.11 14.83 -1.27
C LEU A 55 9.50 14.53 -1.84
N PHE A 56 9.57 13.96 -3.04
CA PHE A 56 10.84 13.72 -3.72
C PHE A 56 11.60 15.02 -3.97
N ALA A 57 10.94 16.06 -4.46
CA ALA A 57 11.56 17.37 -4.71
C ALA A 57 12.12 17.99 -3.42
N ILE A 58 11.41 17.88 -2.29
CA ILE A 58 11.88 18.37 -0.99
C ILE A 58 13.12 17.61 -0.53
N VAL A 59 13.07 16.27 -0.53
CA VAL A 59 14.19 15.44 -0.07
C VAL A 59 15.42 15.67 -0.94
N PHE A 60 15.27 15.62 -2.27
CA PHE A 60 16.38 15.85 -3.19
C PHE A 60 16.89 17.29 -3.13
N GLY A 61 16.00 18.27 -3.04
CA GLY A 61 16.37 19.67 -2.88
C GLY A 61 17.21 19.88 -1.62
N PHE A 62 16.78 19.31 -0.48
CA PHE A 62 17.55 19.34 0.76
C PHE A 62 18.92 18.67 0.61
N LEU A 63 18.99 17.49 -0.02
CA LEU A 63 20.25 16.78 -0.24
C LEU A 63 21.22 17.58 -1.13
N VAL A 64 20.71 18.25 -2.17
CA VAL A 64 21.51 19.12 -3.03
C VAL A 64 22.01 20.34 -2.26
N LEU A 65 21.14 21.01 -1.49
CA LEU A 65 21.54 22.13 -0.64
C LEU A 65 22.60 21.72 0.38
N LYS A 66 22.43 20.57 1.06
CA LYS A 66 23.41 20.01 1.99
C LYS A 66 24.75 19.68 1.34
N LYS A 67 24.77 19.36 0.04
CA LYS A 67 26.01 19.09 -0.69
C LYS A 67 26.76 20.38 -1.08
N LEU A 68 26.03 21.49 -1.24
CA LEU A 68 26.57 22.78 -1.67
C LEU A 68 27.06 23.64 -0.50
N LEU A 69 26.52 23.42 0.71
CA LEU A 69 26.91 24.04 1.98
C LEU A 69 27.96 23.19 2.70
#